data_AF-Q3LVL3-F1
#
_entry.id   AF-Q3LVL3-F1
#
_cell.length_a   1.000
_cell.length_b   1.000
_cell.length_c   1.000
_cell.angle_alpha   90.00
_cell.angle_beta   90.00
_cell.angle_gamma   90.00
#
_symmetry.space_group_name_H-M   'P 1'
#
loop_
_entity.id
_entity.type
_entity.pdbx_description
1 polymer ?
#
loop_
_entity_poly.entity_id
_entity_poly.type
_entity_poly.pdbx_seq_one_letter_code
_entity_poly.pdbx_strand_id
1 'polypeptide(L)' 'KVEMKGLDGPDFEEKMGNVKTWVSAALTDEDTCMDGFEENVGNMKETIRGYILNVAQLTSNALALITNIS' A
#
# COMPACT_ATOMS: atom_id res chain seq x y z
N LYS A 1 5.65 -19.60 2.61
CA LYS A 1 4.69 -20.20 1.65
C LYS A 1 4.25 -19.07 0.72
N VAL A 2 4.59 -19.09 -0.57
CA VAL A 2 4.13 -18.05 -1.52
C VAL A 2 2.73 -18.44 -1.95
N GLU A 3 1.71 -17.76 -1.45
CA GLU A 3 0.30 -18.14 -1.63
C GLU A 3 -0.19 -18.07 -3.08
N MET A 4 0.54 -17.37 -3.95
CA MET A 4 0.24 -17.19 -5.37
C MET A 4 0.80 -18.28 -6.29
N LYS A 5 1.62 -19.23 -5.78
CA LYS A 5 2.13 -20.32 -6.63
C LYS A 5 1.01 -21.30 -6.95
N GLY A 6 0.70 -21.44 -8.24
CA GLY A 6 -0.23 -22.46 -8.75
C GLY A 6 -1.70 -22.08 -8.67
N LEU A 7 -2.01 -20.78 -8.58
CA LEU A 7 -3.37 -20.28 -8.77
C LEU A 7 -3.60 -19.99 -10.25
N ASP A 8 -4.75 -20.42 -10.77
CA ASP A 8 -5.22 -20.16 -12.12
C ASP A 8 -6.73 -19.88 -12.11
N GLY A 9 -7.19 -19.15 -13.12
CA GLY A 9 -8.61 -18.86 -13.30
C GLY A 9 -9.25 -18.13 -12.11
N PRO A 10 -10.47 -18.50 -11.67
CA PRO A 10 -11.25 -17.75 -10.68
C PRO A 10 -10.56 -17.51 -9.34
N ASP A 11 -9.76 -18.48 -8.85
CA ASP A 11 -9.07 -18.36 -7.56
C ASP A 11 -7.95 -17.32 -7.61
N PHE A 12 -7.33 -17.15 -8.78
CA PHE A 12 -6.34 -16.10 -9.00
C PHE A 12 -7.00 -14.72 -8.97
N GLU A 13 -8.13 -14.56 -9.69
CA GLU A 13 -8.89 -13.31 -9.76
C GLU A 13 -9.39 -12.86 -8.38
N GLU A 14 -9.97 -13.78 -7.60
CA GLU A 14 -10.45 -13.47 -6.25
C GLU A 14 -9.31 -12.97 -5.35
N LYS A 15 -8.19 -13.71 -5.32
CA LYS A 15 -7.06 -13.31 -4.48
C LYS A 15 -6.41 -12.03 -4.95
N MET A 16 -6.32 -11.80 -6.26
CA MET A 16 -5.77 -10.55 -6.79
C MET A 16 -6.69 -9.37 -6.51
N GLY A 17 -8.02 -9.56 -6.53
CA GLY A 17 -9.01 -8.58 -6.09
C GLY A 17 -8.84 -8.20 -4.62
N ASN A 18 -8.63 -9.19 -3.73
CA ASN A 18 -8.35 -8.95 -2.32
C ASN A 18 -7.03 -8.18 -2.12
N VAL A 19 -5.97 -8.59 -2.82
CA VAL A 19 -4.67 -7.90 -2.79
C VAL A 19 -4.80 -6.45 -3.25
N LYS A 20 -5.53 -6.19 -4.36
CA LYS A 20 -5.79 -4.83 -4.85
C LYS A 20 -6.53 -3.98 -3.80
N THR A 21 -7.52 -4.57 -3.13
CA THR A 21 -8.28 -3.89 -2.07
C THR A 21 -7.36 -3.50 -0.91
N TRP A 22 -6.53 -4.42 -0.41
CA TRP A 22 -5.62 -4.15 0.69
C TRP A 22 -4.53 -3.13 0.34
N VAL A 23 -3.95 -3.20 -0.86
CA VAL A 23 -2.94 -2.21 -1.29
C VAL A 23 -3.55 -0.82 -1.48
N SER A 24 -4.79 -0.74 -1.97
CA SER A 24 -5.49 0.55 -2.09
C SER A 24 -5.81 1.15 -0.71
N ALA A 25 -6.18 0.30 0.26
CA ALA A 25 -6.37 0.73 1.64
C ALA A 25 -5.07 1.23 2.28
N ALA A 26 -3.96 0.51 2.09
CA ALA A 26 -2.64 0.92 2.60
C ALA A 26 -2.22 2.32 2.12
N LEU A 27 -2.51 2.67 0.86
CA LEU A 27 -2.23 4.01 0.32
C LEU A 27 -3.04 5.10 1.03
N THR A 28 -4.29 4.79 1.42
CA THR A 28 -5.15 5.73 2.18
C THR A 28 -4.71 5.85 3.63
N ASP A 29 -4.25 4.74 4.23
CA ASP A 29 -3.75 4.71 5.61
C ASP A 29 -2.45 5.53 5.77
N GLU A 30 -1.60 5.58 4.75
CA GLU A 30 -0.40 6.42 4.73
C GLU A 30 -0.73 7.92 4.79
N ASP A 31 -1.75 8.36 4.03
CA ASP A 31 -2.23 9.74 4.05
C ASP A 31 -2.77 10.10 5.45
N THR A 32 -3.66 9.26 6.00
CA THR A 32 -4.25 9.49 7.34
C THR A 32 -3.23 9.35 8.49
N CYS A 33 -2.15 8.59 8.30
CA CYS A 33 -1.07 8.49 9.28
C CYS A 33 -0.44 9.86 9.55
N MET A 34 -0.27 10.69 8.52
CA MET A 34 0.28 12.03 8.67
C MET A 34 -0.65 12.97 9.45
N ASP A 35 -1.96 12.77 9.37
CA ASP A 35 -2.95 13.55 10.11
C ASP A 35 -2.74 13.40 11.63
N GLY A 36 -2.37 12.20 12.09
CA GLY A 36 -2.01 11.93 13.49
C GLY A 36 -0.77 12.68 13.99
N PHE A 37 0.04 13.24 13.08
CA PHE A 37 1.21 14.06 13.42
C PHE A 37 0.98 15.55 13.14
N GLU A 38 -0.25 16.01 12.91
CA GLU A 38 -0.52 17.41 12.60
C GLU A 38 -0.05 18.36 13.70
N GLU A 39 -0.34 18.03 14.97
CA GLU A 39 0.03 18.83 16.15
C GLU A 39 1.50 18.70 16.55
N ASN A 40 2.25 17.77 15.96
CA ASN A 40 3.67 17.61 16.23
C ASN A 40 4.49 18.69 15.50
N VAL A 41 5.44 19.29 16.22
CA VAL A 41 6.26 20.39 15.70
C VAL A 41 7.72 19.94 15.49
N GLY A 42 8.31 20.34 14.36
CA GLY A 42 9.74 20.22 14.11
C GLY A 42 10.19 18.91 13.44
N ASN A 43 11.47 18.55 13.68
CA ASN A 43 12.21 17.54 12.92
C ASN A 43 11.56 16.15 12.90
N MET A 44 10.79 15.79 13.93
CA MET A 44 10.11 14.49 14.00
C MET A 44 9.05 14.35 12.91
N LYS A 45 8.22 15.39 12.70
CA LYS A 45 7.17 15.38 11.68
C LYS A 45 7.75 15.25 10.28
N GLU A 46 8.83 15.99 10.00
CA GLU A 46 9.53 15.91 8.70
C GLU A 46 10.19 14.55 8.48
N THR A 47 10.80 13.98 9.52
CA THR A 47 11.40 12.64 9.45
C THR A 47 10.34 11.58 9.15
N ILE A 48 9.21 11.62 9.85
CA ILE A 48 8.09 10.68 9.66
C ILE A 48 7.46 10.87 8.27
N ARG A 49 7.28 12.11 7.82
CA ARG A 49 6.81 12.43 6.47
C ARG A 49 7.70 11.80 5.40
N GLY A 50 9.02 11.89 5.56
CA GLY A 50 9.97 11.26 4.64
C GLY A 50 9.80 9.73 4.56
N TYR A 51 9.58 9.07 5.70
CA TYR A 51 9.29 7.63 5.71
C TYR A 51 7.95 7.31 5.04
N ILE A 52 6.89 8.04 5.36
CA ILE A 52 5.55 7.79 4.81
C ILE A 52 5.53 7.98 3.29
N LEU A 53 6.19 9.01 2.76
CA LEU A 53 6.31 9.21 1.31
C LEU A 53 7.02 8.04 0.61
N ASN A 54 8.03 7.46 1.25
CA ASN A 54 8.72 6.29 0.70
C ASN A 54 7.82 5.05 0.69
N VAL A 55 7.04 4.81 1.76
CA VAL A 55 6.07 3.70 1.80
C VAL A 55 5.01 3.92 0.73
N ALA A 56 4.46 5.15 0.60
CA ALA A 56 3.47 5.48 -0.41
C ALA A 56 3.93 5.25 -1.85
N GLN A 57 5.19 5.58 -2.15
CA GLN A 57 5.75 5.28 -3.45
C GLN A 57 5.82 3.77 -3.71
N LEU A 58 6.23 2.97 -2.71
CA LEU A 58 6.30 1.52 -2.83
C LEU A 58 4.92 0.88 -2.96
N THR A 59 3.95 1.34 -2.17
CA THR A 59 2.55 0.93 -2.22
C THR A 59 1.93 1.26 -3.57
N SER A 60 2.16 2.47 -4.10
CA SER A 60 1.72 2.88 -5.43
C SER A 60 2.32 2.02 -6.55
N ASN A 61 3.63 1.75 -6.48
CA ASN A 61 4.30 0.85 -7.42
C ASN A 61 3.70 -0.57 -7.39
N ALA A 62 3.43 -1.10 -6.18
CA ALA A 62 2.79 -2.40 -6.02
C ALA A 62 1.38 -2.40 -6.63
N LEU A 63 0.58 -1.37 -6.38
CA LEU A 63 -0.77 -1.23 -6.94
C LEU A 63 -0.75 -1.21 -8.47
N ALA A 64 0.21 -0.51 -9.06
CA ALA A 64 0.39 -0.47 -10.51
C ALA A 64 0.73 -1.87 -11.07
N LEU A 65 1.63 -2.61 -10.41
CA LEU A 65 1.96 -3.99 -10.81
C LEU A 65 0.75 -4.91 -10.70
N ILE A 66 0.06 -4.89 -9.57
CA ILE A 66 -1.16 -5.68 -9.32
C ILE A 66 -2.19 -5.42 -10.42
N THR A 67 -2.45 -4.15 -10.71
CA THR A 67 -3.45 -3.73 -11.72
C THR A 67 -3.07 -4.14 -13.15
N ASN A 68 -1.79 -4.35 -13.45
CA ASN A 68 -1.36 -4.86 -14.75
C ASN A 68 -1.38 -6.39 -14.84
N ILE A 69 -1.41 -7.10 -13.70
CA ILE A 69 -1.32 -8.56 -13.64
C ILE A 69 -2.72 -9.20 -13.45
N SER A 70 -3.65 -8.50 -12.79
CA SER A 70 -5.10 -8.76 -12.83
C SER A 70 -5.70 -8.27 -14.14
#